data_AF-A0A376TMW6-F1
#
_entry.id   AF-A0A376TMW6-F1
#
_cell.length_a   1.000
_cell.length_b   1.000
_cell.length_c   1.000
_cell.angle_alpha   90.00
_cell.angle_beta   90.00
_cell.angle_gamma   90.00
#
_symmetry.space_group_name_H-M   'P 1'
#
loop_
_entity.id
_entity.type
_entity.pdbx_description
1 polymer ?
#
loop_
_entity_poly.entity_id
_entity_poly.type
_entity_poly.pdbx_seq_one_letter_code
_entity_poly.pdbx_strand_id
1 'polypeptide(L)' 'MIRKQALILNLPGQPKSIKETLEGVKDAAGNVVVHGIFASVPYCIQLLEGPYVETAPEVVAAFRPKSARRDVSE' A
#
# COMPACT_ATOMS: atom_id res chain seq x y z
N MET A 1 -2.97 -12.97 4.38
CA MET A 1 -2.20 -14.05 5.07
C MET A 1 -0.76 -14.02 4.60
N ILE A 2 0.18 -14.50 5.41
CA ILE A 2 1.58 -14.65 5.02
C ILE A 2 1.85 -16.13 4.81
N ARG A 3 2.51 -16.47 3.69
CA ARG A 3 2.96 -17.84 3.39
C ARG A 3 4.42 -17.80 3.00
N LYS A 4 5.30 -18.34 3.87
CA LYS A 4 6.75 -18.11 3.79
C LYS A 4 7.02 -16.60 3.79
N GLN A 5 7.71 -16.06 2.78
CA GLN A 5 7.96 -14.63 2.60
C GLN A 5 6.95 -13.93 1.66
N ALA A 6 5.85 -14.59 1.30
CA ALA A 6 4.83 -14.03 0.41
C ALA A 6 3.62 -13.49 1.19
N LEU A 7 3.21 -12.26 0.88
CA LEU A 7 1.92 -11.70 1.31
C LEU A 7 0.82 -12.07 0.32
N ILE A 8 -0.27 -12.66 0.81
CA ILE A 8 -1.44 -13.03 0.01
C ILE A 8 -2.64 -12.21 0.51
N LEU A 9 -3.24 -11.44 -0.40
CA LEU A 9 -4.43 -10.63 -0.16
C LEU A 9 -5.58 -11.15 -1.03
N ASN A 10 -6.71 -11.45 -0.40
CA ASN A 10 -7.94 -11.78 -1.12
C ASN A 10 -8.72 -10.48 -1.34
N LEU A 11 -9.07 -10.22 -2.60
CA LEU A 11 -9.79 -9.02 -3.01
C LEU A 11 -11.20 -9.39 -3.47
N PRO A 12 -12.16 -8.45 -3.45
CA PRO A 12 -13.49 -8.66 -4.02
C PRO A 12 -13.42 -8.90 -5.54
N GLY A 13 -14.47 -9.47 -6.13
CA GLY A 13 -14.47 -9.84 -7.56
C GLY A 13 -14.80 -8.69 -8.53
N GLN A 14 -15.40 -7.60 -8.06
CA GLN A 14 -15.78 -6.47 -8.94
C GLN A 14 -14.61 -5.49 -9.12
N PRO A 15 -14.28 -5.06 -10.36
CA PRO A 15 -13.15 -4.17 -10.62
C PRO A 15 -13.16 -2.86 -9.81
N LYS A 16 -14.36 -2.27 -9.65
CA LYS A 16 -14.54 -1.06 -8.83
C LYS A 16 -14.14 -1.31 -7.37
N SER A 17 -14.66 -2.38 -6.77
CA SER A 17 -14.37 -2.73 -5.38
C SER A 17 -12.90 -3.12 -5.16
N ILE A 18 -12.24 -3.73 -6.15
CA ILE A 18 -10.80 -3.99 -6.10
C ILE A 18 -10.03 -2.68 -5.96
N LYS A 19 -10.33 -1.70 -6.81
CA LYS A 19 -9.68 -0.39 -6.78
C LYS A 19 -9.93 0.33 -5.44
N GLU A 20 -11.18 0.38 -5.00
CA GLU A 20 -11.55 1.00 -3.72
C GLU A 20 -10.88 0.31 -2.52
N THR A 21 -10.73 -1.02 -2.55
CA THR A 21 -10.03 -1.76 -1.48
C THR A 21 -8.53 -1.44 -1.45
N LEU A 22 -7.90 -1.34 -2.61
CA LEU A 22 -6.45 -1.11 -2.73
C LEU A 22 -6.06 0.35 -2.48
N GLU A 23 -6.76 1.29 -3.11
CA GLU A 23 -6.45 2.72 -3.08
C GLU A 23 -7.10 3.44 -1.88
N GLY A 24 -8.26 2.93 -1.45
CA GLY A 24 -9.07 3.53 -0.40
C GLY A 24 -10.17 4.42 -0.97
N VAL A 25 -10.73 5.26 -0.09
CA VAL A 25 -11.81 6.19 -0.43
C VAL A 25 -11.26 7.61 -0.38
N LYS A 26 -11.41 8.34 -1.50
CA LYS A 26 -11.09 9.76 -1.62
C LYS A 26 -12.38 10.58 -1.67
N ASP A 27 -12.35 11.81 -1.15
CA ASP A 27 -13.45 12.76 -1.29
C ASP A 27 -13.44 13.44 -2.68
N ALA A 28 -14.42 14.32 -2.93
CA ALA A 28 -14.52 15.04 -4.20
C ALA A 28 -13.35 16.00 -4.47
N ALA A 29 -12.61 16.41 -3.43
CA ALA A 29 -11.43 17.25 -3.54
C ALA A 29 -10.14 16.41 -3.68
N GLY A 30 -10.24 15.08 -3.69
CA GLY A 30 -9.12 14.15 -3.82
C GLY A 30 -8.42 13.82 -2.50
N ASN A 31 -8.93 14.30 -1.35
CA ASN A 31 -8.35 13.98 -0.06
C ASN A 31 -8.70 12.55 0.34
N VAL A 32 -7.74 11.82 0.92
CA VAL A 32 -7.97 10.47 1.42
C VAL A 32 -8.84 10.53 2.67
N VAL A 33 -10.04 9.95 2.60
CA VAL A 33 -10.95 9.77 3.74
C VAL A 33 -10.64 8.47 4.48
N VAL A 34 -10.39 7.41 3.73
CA VAL A 34 -9.98 6.10 4.24
C VAL A 34 -8.82 5.58 3.42
N HIS A 35 -7.70 5.26 4.07
CA HIS A 35 -6.56 4.67 3.40
C HIS A 35 -6.88 3.27 2.88
N GLY A 36 -6.53 3.00 1.62
CA GLY A 36 -6.62 1.66 1.05
C GLY A 36 -5.60 0.71 1.67
N ILE A 37 -5.86 -0.59 1.56
CA ILE A 37 -5.01 -1.61 2.17
C ILE A 37 -3.58 -1.59 1.59
N PHE A 38 -3.42 -1.10 0.36
CA PHE A 38 -2.12 -1.06 -0.30
C PHE A 38 -1.16 -0.04 0.31
N ALA A 39 -1.65 0.95 1.07
CA ALA A 39 -0.80 1.90 1.80
C ALA A 39 0.17 1.20 2.77
N SER A 40 -0.21 0.03 3.30
CA SER A 40 0.60 -0.75 4.25
C SER A 40 1.45 -1.85 3.58
N VAL A 41 1.11 -2.23 2.35
CA VAL A 41 1.73 -3.38 1.66
C VAL A 41 3.24 -3.22 1.45
N PRO A 42 3.77 -2.06 1.00
CA PRO A 42 5.21 -1.89 0.81
C PRO A 42 6.03 -2.12 2.08
N TYR A 43 5.53 -1.69 3.23
CA TYR A 43 6.21 -1.93 4.50
C TYR A 43 6.08 -3.39 4.95
N CYS A 44 4.92 -4.04 4.73
CA CYS A 44 4.80 -5.48 4.95
C CYS A 44 5.79 -6.30 4.12
N ILE A 45 6.03 -5.95 2.86
CA ILE A 45 7.01 -6.63 2.00
C ILE A 45 8.43 -6.44 2.56
N GLN A 46 8.78 -5.23 3.00
CA GLN A 46 10.07 -4.95 3.62
C GLN A 46 10.29 -5.78 4.90
N LEU A 47 9.25 -5.93 5.74
CA LEU A 47 9.30 -6.75 6.95
C LEU A 47 9.44 -8.26 6.66
N LEU A 48 9.08 -8.69 5.45
CA LEU A 48 9.25 -10.06 4.96
C LEU A 48 10.61 -10.28 4.27
N GLU A 49 11.56 -9.36 4.46
CA GLU A 49 12.87 -9.37 3.80
C GLU A 49 12.78 -9.31 2.27
N GLY A 50 11.67 -8.77 1.76
CA GLY A 50 11.44 -8.53 0.34
C GLY A 50 12.09 -7.24 -0.17
N PRO A 51 11.89 -6.91 -1.46
CA PRO A 51 12.40 -5.68 -2.05
C PRO A 51 11.79 -4.43 -1.40
N TYR A 52 12.51 -3.31 -1.46
CA TYR A 52 11.97 -2.02 -1.05
C TYR A 52 11.05 -1.48 -2.15
N VAL A 53 9.74 -1.53 -1.91
CA VAL A 53 8.72 -1.09 -2.89
C VAL A 53 8.32 0.37 -2.62
N GLU A 54 8.20 1.16 -3.67
CA GLU A 54 7.64 2.51 -3.62
C GLU A 54 6.34 2.59 -4.42
N THR A 55 5.55 3.62 -4.13
CA THR A 55 4.27 3.85 -4.81
C THR A 55 4.16 5.31 -5.20
N ALA A 56 3.45 5.55 -6.30
CA ALA A 56 3.06 6.89 -6.73
C ALA A 56 2.11 7.53 -5.69
N PRO A 57 2.52 8.59 -4.97
CA PRO A 57 1.73 9.15 -3.86
C PRO A 57 0.36 9.69 -4.28
N GLU A 58 0.22 10.13 -5.52
CA GLU A 58 -1.05 10.58 -6.13
C GLU A 58 -2.08 9.45 -6.26
N VAL A 59 -1.61 8.21 -6.38
CA VAL A 59 -2.45 7.01 -6.37
C VAL A 59 -2.63 6.54 -4.93
N VAL A 60 -1.55 6.12 -4.29
CA VAL A 60 -1.55 5.62 -2.91
C VAL A 60 -0.21 5.93 -2.25
N ALA A 61 -0.24 6.65 -1.12
CA ALA A 61 0.96 6.93 -0.34
C ALA A 61 1.34 5.71 0.52
N ALA A 62 2.53 5.15 0.28
CA ALA A 62 3.08 4.05 1.08
C ALA A 62 3.45 4.54 2.50
N PHE A 63 2.78 4.00 3.51
CA PHE A 63 3.12 4.28 4.89
C PHE A 63 4.39 3.53 5.32
N ARG A 64 5.32 4.26 5.96
CA ARG A 64 6.48 3.70 6.67
C ARG A 64 6.79 4.48 7.95
N PRO A 65 7.17 3.80 9.06
CA PRO A 65 7.71 4.46 10.24
C PRO A 65 9.06 5.12 9.90
N LYS A 66 9.44 6.16 10.65
CA LYS A 66 10.66 6.95 10.39
C LYS A 66 11.92 6.08 10.25
N SER A 67 12.06 5.06 11.09
CA SER A 67 13.20 4.14 11.09
C SER A 67 13.29 3.22 9.87
N ALA A 68 12.19 3.03 9.12
CA ALA A 68 12.14 2.14 7.96
C ALA A 68 12.19 2.88 6.62
N ARG A 69 12.17 4.21 6.64
CA ARG A 69 12.31 5.04 5.45
C ARG A 69 13.77 5.03 5.03
N ARG A 70 14.01 4.82 3.73
CA ARG A 70 15.31 5.09 3.12
C ARG A 70 15.26 6.49 2.53
N ASP A 71 16.26 7.31 2.82
CA ASP A 71 16.51 8.50 2.04
C ASP A 71 17.01 8.04 0.68
N VAL A 72 16.14 8.06 -0.31
CA VAL A 72 16.53 7.90 -1.70
C VAL A 72 16.99 9.28 -2.16
N SER A 73 18.19 9.67 -1.73
CA SER A 73 18.93 10.71 -2.42
C SER A 73 19.41 10.09 -3.74
N GLU A 74 18.64 10.29 -4.80
CA GLU A 74 19.20 10.35 -6.15
C GLU A 74 19.98 11.66 -6.33
#